data_AF-A0A7C6YA97-F1
#
_entry.id   AF-A0A7C6YA97-F1
#
_cell.length_a   1.000
_cell.length_b   1.000
_cell.length_c   1.000
_cell.angle_alpha   90.00
_cell.angle_beta   90.00
_cell.angle_gamma   90.00
#
_symmetry.space_group_name_H-M   'P 1'
#
loop_
_entity.id
_entity.type
_entity.pdbx_description
1 polymer ?
#
loop_
_entity_poly.entity_id
_entity_poly.type
_entity_poly.pdbx_seq_one_letter_code
_entity_poly.pdbx_strand_id
1 'polypeptide(L)'
;MDTKTMKELKHFQRSELTDYHLYLKLAKREKNEHNKKVLVAIAKEEYGHYHFWKKVTGKELKPYKFQLWFYYFISIIFGITFGIRLMEKGEDKTQGNYRKYIGKIDNIEKLIEDEEKHEDALIASINEERLNYIGSMVLGLNDALVELTGTLAGLTFALANSKIVAFSGLITGIAASFSMASSEYLSTKQEGNHSKALKSALYTGVAYIITVICMILPFLLVPANITYNIFSLEISSIYLALAITIGVVILIILGFTFYISVAKNLNFKKRFWEMIVISLGVAVLSFIIGYLVKIIFNIDV
;
A
#
# COMPACT_ATOMS: atom_id res chain seq x y z
N MET A 1 38.83 9.32 -14.72
CA MET A 1 37.49 8.68 -14.62
C MET A 1 36.79 8.76 -15.96
N ASP A 2 36.13 7.69 -16.39
CA ASP A 2 35.30 7.68 -17.60
C ASP A 2 34.06 8.60 -17.43
N THR A 3 33.52 9.10 -18.54
CA THR A 3 32.36 10.01 -18.57
C THR A 3 31.09 9.38 -18.02
N LYS A 4 30.89 8.07 -18.21
CA LYS A 4 29.76 7.32 -17.65
C LYS A 4 29.89 7.20 -16.14
N THR A 5 31.06 6.82 -15.64
CA THR A 5 31.39 6.79 -14.21
C THR A 5 31.14 8.14 -13.54
N MET A 6 31.65 9.24 -14.12
CA MET A 6 31.44 10.58 -13.58
C MET A 6 29.96 11.02 -13.59
N LYS A 7 29.14 10.51 -14.53
CA LYS A 7 27.70 10.77 -14.54
C LYS A 7 26.99 10.03 -13.40
N GLU A 8 27.38 8.79 -13.12
CA GLU A 8 26.85 8.00 -11.99
C GLU A 8 27.21 8.63 -10.65
N LEU A 9 28.47 9.05 -10.44
CA LEU A 9 28.88 9.67 -9.18
C LEU A 9 28.17 11.01 -8.90
N LYS A 10 27.91 11.79 -9.95
CA LYS A 10 27.08 13.01 -9.83
C LYS A 10 25.62 12.70 -9.51
N HIS A 11 25.12 11.55 -9.94
CA HIS A 11 23.76 11.13 -9.59
C HIS A 11 23.70 10.79 -8.10
N PHE A 12 24.66 10.01 -7.58
CA PHE A 12 24.77 9.68 -6.15
C PHE A 12 24.85 10.94 -5.30
N GLN A 13 25.84 11.80 -5.58
CA GLN A 13 25.98 13.09 -4.91
C GLN A 13 24.67 13.90 -4.89
N ARG A 14 23.91 13.88 -5.99
CA ARG A 14 22.68 14.66 -6.10
C ARG A 14 21.50 14.00 -5.39
N SER A 15 21.46 12.67 -5.28
CA SER A 15 20.43 11.93 -4.51
C SER A 15 20.57 12.27 -3.03
N GLU A 16 21.76 12.08 -2.47
CA GLU A 16 22.12 12.34 -1.06
C GLU A 16 21.76 13.80 -0.65
N LEU A 17 22.04 14.77 -1.53
CA LEU A 17 21.66 16.16 -1.29
C LEU A 17 20.13 16.39 -1.34
N THR A 18 19.44 15.65 -2.21
CA THR A 18 17.97 15.69 -2.30
C THR A 18 17.34 15.15 -1.02
N ASP A 19 17.91 14.10 -0.47
CA ASP A 19 17.38 13.35 0.66
C ASP A 19 17.62 14.12 1.95
N TYR A 20 18.82 14.69 2.13
CA TYR A 20 19.10 15.73 3.14
C TYR A 20 18.00 16.80 3.17
N HIS A 21 17.66 17.37 2.01
CA HIS A 21 16.64 18.42 1.93
C HIS A 21 15.23 17.90 2.19
N LEU A 22 14.92 16.66 1.81
CA LEU A 22 13.63 16.03 2.12
C LEU A 22 13.48 15.85 3.63
N TYR A 23 14.46 15.23 4.29
CA TYR A 23 14.45 14.99 5.72
C TYR A 23 14.32 16.28 6.53
N LEU A 24 15.05 17.34 6.17
CA LEU A 24 14.88 18.65 6.80
C LEU A 24 13.48 19.25 6.58
N LYS A 25 12.90 19.07 5.40
CA LYS A 25 11.56 19.58 5.10
C LYS A 25 10.48 18.83 5.87
N LEU A 26 10.64 17.52 6.03
CA LEU A 26 9.77 16.68 6.86
C LEU A 26 9.92 17.05 8.34
N ALA A 27 11.16 17.20 8.84
CA ALA A 27 11.45 17.58 10.22
C ALA A 27 10.83 18.93 10.63
N LYS A 28 10.79 19.90 9.70
CA LYS A 28 10.13 21.20 9.95
C LYS A 28 8.62 21.11 10.14
N ARG A 29 7.99 20.07 9.59
CA ARG A 29 6.54 19.86 9.67
C ARG A 29 6.14 18.88 10.77
N GLU A 30 7.05 17.99 11.16
CA GLU A 30 6.82 17.01 12.19
C GLU A 30 6.54 17.69 13.54
N LYS A 31 5.45 17.25 14.18
CA LYS A 31 4.97 17.76 15.48
C LYS A 31 5.57 16.97 16.64
N ASN A 32 5.88 15.69 16.42
CA ASN A 32 6.50 14.85 17.42
C ASN A 32 8.00 15.18 17.54
N GLU A 33 8.41 15.66 18.70
CA GLU A 33 9.80 16.07 18.94
C GLU A 33 10.81 14.91 18.83
N HIS A 34 10.41 13.67 19.13
CA HIS A 34 11.27 12.50 18.91
C HIS A 34 11.48 12.26 17.41
N ASN A 35 10.40 12.13 16.63
CA ASN A 35 10.48 11.91 15.18
C ASN A 35 11.26 13.05 14.48
N LYS A 36 11.04 14.29 14.91
CA LYS A 36 11.76 15.46 14.38
C LYS A 36 13.26 15.37 14.63
N LYS A 37 13.69 14.95 15.83
CA LYS A 37 15.11 14.72 16.13
C LYS A 37 15.71 13.62 15.28
N VAL A 38 14.98 12.52 15.09
CA VAL A 38 15.40 11.41 14.22
C VAL A 38 15.58 11.90 12.78
N LEU A 39 14.60 12.62 12.21
CA LEU A 39 14.71 13.17 10.85
C LEU A 39 15.88 14.15 10.68
N VAL A 40 16.17 14.97 11.70
CA VAL A 40 17.34 15.86 11.68
C VAL A 40 18.65 15.09 11.80
N ALA A 41 18.68 13.98 12.54
CA ALA A 41 19.85 13.12 12.63
C ALA A 41 20.15 12.47 11.28
N ILE A 42 19.15 11.85 10.64
CA ILE A 42 19.28 11.25 9.30
C ILE A 42 19.76 12.31 8.30
N ALA A 43 19.14 13.49 8.28
CA ALA A 43 19.57 14.58 7.41
C ALA A 43 21.07 14.93 7.57
N LYS A 44 21.62 14.89 8.79
CA LYS A 44 23.05 15.18 9.00
C LYS A 44 23.95 14.10 8.42
N GLU A 45 23.53 12.84 8.47
CA GLU A 45 24.24 11.69 7.88
C GLU A 45 24.28 11.84 6.34
N GLU A 46 23.11 12.05 5.72
CA GLU A 46 22.98 12.34 4.28
C GLU A 46 23.85 13.52 3.80
N TYR A 47 23.95 14.56 4.63
CA TYR A 47 24.82 15.70 4.30
C TYR A 47 26.31 15.32 4.35
N GLY A 48 26.69 14.43 5.25
CA GLY A 48 28.03 13.84 5.31
C GLY A 48 28.35 13.04 4.05
N HIS A 49 27.42 12.19 3.61
CA HIS A 49 27.52 11.40 2.39
C HIS A 49 27.62 12.29 1.13
N TYR A 50 26.80 13.33 1.04
CA TYR A 50 26.91 14.36 0.00
C TYR A 50 28.33 14.96 -0.07
N HIS A 51 28.93 15.29 1.08
CA HIS A 51 30.29 15.84 1.11
C HIS A 51 31.36 14.83 0.72
N PHE A 52 31.17 13.55 1.07
CA PHE A 52 32.02 12.47 0.58
C PHE A 52 32.02 12.44 -0.95
N TRP A 53 30.83 12.39 -1.57
CA TRP A 53 30.72 12.40 -3.03
C TRP A 53 31.20 13.70 -3.67
N LYS A 54 30.97 14.86 -3.03
CA LYS A 54 31.49 16.16 -3.48
C LYS A 54 33.02 16.18 -3.57
N LYS A 55 33.72 15.54 -2.62
CA LYS A 55 35.18 15.41 -2.65
C LYS A 55 35.64 14.56 -3.85
N VAL A 56 34.90 13.50 -4.18
CA VAL A 56 35.22 12.62 -5.31
C VAL A 56 34.91 13.28 -6.66
N THR A 57 33.76 13.95 -6.80
CA THR A 57 33.32 14.55 -8.06
C THR A 57 33.96 15.91 -8.34
N GLY A 58 34.40 16.61 -7.30
CA GLY A 58 34.94 17.97 -7.36
C GLY A 58 33.93 19.02 -7.84
N LYS A 59 32.63 18.72 -7.85
CA LYS A 59 31.58 19.63 -8.32
C LYS A 59 30.54 19.90 -7.26
N GLU A 60 29.98 21.10 -7.28
CA GLU A 60 28.81 21.46 -6.48
C GLU A 60 27.54 21.28 -7.32
N LEU A 61 26.60 20.48 -6.81
CA LEU A 61 25.35 20.16 -7.49
C LEU A 61 24.16 20.69 -6.70
N LYS A 62 23.03 20.89 -7.39
CA LYS A 62 21.75 21.26 -6.78
C LYS A 62 20.85 20.04 -6.68
N PRO A 63 19.95 19.93 -5.69
CA PRO A 63 19.08 18.76 -5.52
C PRO A 63 18.10 18.56 -6.69
N TYR A 64 17.51 17.38 -6.79
CA TYR A 64 16.41 17.08 -7.71
C TYR A 64 15.10 17.68 -7.18
N LYS A 65 14.74 18.87 -7.68
CA LYS A 65 13.53 19.59 -7.22
C LYS A 65 12.24 18.78 -7.36
N PHE A 66 12.09 18.02 -8.46
CA PHE A 66 10.90 17.22 -8.71
C PHE A 66 10.81 16.01 -7.76
N GLN A 67 11.91 15.29 -7.59
CA GLN A 67 12.00 14.17 -6.65
C GLN A 67 11.69 14.62 -5.21
N LEU A 68 12.31 15.73 -4.77
CA LEU A 68 12.04 16.35 -3.48
C LEU A 68 10.55 16.71 -3.31
N TRP A 69 9.93 17.29 -4.33
CA TRP A 69 8.50 17.64 -4.27
C TRP A 69 7.61 16.40 -4.23
N PHE A 70 7.91 15.39 -5.04
CA PHE A 70 7.17 14.14 -5.14
C PHE A 70 7.21 13.37 -3.82
N TYR A 71 8.39 13.05 -3.29
CA TYR A 71 8.50 12.29 -2.04
C TYR A 71 8.00 13.07 -0.83
N TYR A 72 8.17 14.40 -0.82
CA TYR A 72 7.51 15.24 0.19
C TYR A 72 6.00 15.05 0.12
N PHE A 73 5.39 15.21 -1.06
CA PHE A 73 3.94 15.06 -1.23
C PHE A 73 3.43 13.67 -0.83
N ILE A 74 4.13 12.61 -1.26
CA ILE A 74 3.81 11.23 -0.87
C ILE A 74 3.89 11.05 0.65
N SER A 75 4.93 11.58 1.31
CA SER A 75 5.09 11.51 2.76
C SER A 75 3.94 12.20 3.50
N ILE A 76 3.36 13.27 2.94
CA ILE A 76 2.21 13.96 3.54
C ILE A 76 0.93 13.16 3.40
N ILE A 77 0.70 12.51 2.25
CA ILE A 77 -0.57 11.82 1.96
C ILE A 77 -0.59 10.41 2.57
N PHE A 78 0.50 9.67 2.43
CA PHE A 78 0.57 8.26 2.75
C PHE A 78 1.21 7.97 4.11
N GLY A 79 1.87 8.98 4.70
CA GLY A 79 2.62 8.83 5.93
C GLY A 79 4.10 9.07 5.72
N ILE A 80 4.77 9.63 6.73
CA ILE A 80 6.19 10.00 6.69
C ILE A 80 7.03 8.74 6.47
N THR A 81 6.73 7.67 7.20
CA THR A 81 7.45 6.39 7.11
C THR A 81 7.33 5.78 5.72
N PHE A 82 6.13 5.81 5.14
CA PHE A 82 5.91 5.28 3.79
C PHE A 82 6.68 6.09 2.74
N GLY A 83 6.63 7.42 2.81
CA GLY A 83 7.28 8.27 1.83
C GLY A 83 8.81 8.18 1.87
N ILE A 84 9.39 8.11 3.08
CA ILE A 84 10.82 7.87 3.27
C ILE A 84 11.20 6.49 2.74
N ARG A 85 10.52 5.41 3.17
CA ARG A 85 10.83 4.06 2.68
C ARG A 85 10.63 3.87 1.17
N LEU A 86 9.72 4.63 0.57
CA LEU A 86 9.54 4.62 -0.88
C LEU A 86 10.74 5.24 -1.60
N MET A 87 11.32 6.29 -1.02
CA MET A 87 12.55 6.92 -1.51
C MET A 87 13.74 5.97 -1.36
N GLU A 88 13.93 5.40 -0.16
CA GLU A 88 15.01 4.45 0.14
C GLU A 88 15.00 3.23 -0.76
N LYS A 89 13.82 2.72 -1.11
CA LYS A 89 13.74 1.61 -2.06
C LYS A 89 14.26 1.95 -3.47
N GLY A 90 14.27 3.23 -3.82
CA GLY A 90 14.93 3.76 -5.01
C GLY A 90 16.45 3.87 -4.85
N GLU A 91 16.91 4.21 -3.64
CA GLU A 91 18.30 4.29 -3.21
C GLU A 91 18.97 2.90 -3.18
N ASP A 92 18.34 1.86 -2.61
CA ASP A 92 18.83 0.47 -2.55
C ASP A 92 19.29 -0.06 -3.92
N LYS A 93 18.49 0.23 -4.96
CA LYS A 93 18.79 -0.17 -6.35
C LYS A 93 20.03 0.55 -6.89
N THR A 94 20.34 1.69 -6.30
CA THR A 94 21.45 2.59 -6.62
C THR A 94 22.69 2.27 -5.78
N GLN A 95 22.55 1.94 -4.49
CA GLN A 95 23.62 1.48 -3.58
C GLN A 95 24.25 0.16 -4.01
N GLY A 96 23.50 -0.73 -4.66
CA GLY A 96 24.08 -1.88 -5.38
C GLY A 96 25.16 -1.48 -6.40
N ASN A 97 25.18 -0.21 -6.86
CA ASN A 97 26.24 0.34 -7.69
C ASN A 97 27.41 0.93 -6.89
N TYR A 98 27.25 1.33 -5.62
CA TYR A 98 28.36 1.79 -4.77
C TYR A 98 29.39 0.67 -4.61
N ARG A 99 28.91 -0.56 -4.43
CA ARG A 99 29.73 -1.77 -4.35
C ARG A 99 30.67 -1.97 -5.55
N LYS A 100 30.36 -1.40 -6.72
CA LYS A 100 31.23 -1.46 -7.93
C LYS A 100 32.51 -0.62 -7.82
N TYR A 101 32.55 0.27 -6.83
CA TYR A 101 33.63 1.20 -6.58
C TYR A 101 34.45 0.84 -5.33
N ILE A 102 34.13 -0.28 -4.66
CA ILE A 102 34.99 -0.92 -3.64
C ILE A 102 36.38 -1.14 -4.23
N GLY A 103 37.41 -0.71 -3.51
CA GLY A 103 38.81 -0.73 -3.97
C GLY A 103 39.17 0.28 -5.09
N LYS A 104 38.25 1.15 -5.52
CA LYS A 104 38.52 2.25 -6.48
C LYS A 104 38.39 3.64 -5.87
N ILE A 105 37.62 3.76 -4.78
CA ILE A 105 37.40 4.99 -4.05
C ILE A 105 37.70 4.70 -2.58
N ASP A 106 38.59 5.49 -1.98
CA ASP A 106 38.96 5.33 -0.59
C ASP A 106 37.76 5.57 0.34
N ASN A 107 37.60 4.73 1.36
CA ASN A 107 36.55 4.78 2.40
C ASN A 107 35.12 4.55 1.92
N ILE A 108 34.90 4.03 0.71
CA ILE A 108 33.54 3.73 0.24
C ILE A 108 32.91 2.56 1.00
N GLU A 109 33.71 1.61 1.50
CA GLU A 109 33.23 0.49 2.30
C GLU A 109 32.57 0.96 3.59
N LYS A 110 33.11 2.03 4.19
CA LYS A 110 32.54 2.65 5.39
C LYS A 110 31.22 3.35 5.07
N LEU A 111 31.14 4.08 3.95
CA LEU A 111 29.90 4.72 3.49
C LEU A 111 28.76 3.70 3.32
N ILE A 112 29.05 2.57 2.66
CA ILE A 112 28.07 1.50 2.42
C ILE A 112 27.60 0.87 3.74
N GLU A 113 28.50 0.69 4.71
CA GLU A 113 28.12 0.13 6.02
C GLU A 113 27.31 1.12 6.87
N ASP A 114 27.65 2.41 6.79
CA ASP A 114 26.91 3.49 7.46
C ASP A 114 25.48 3.56 6.90
N GLU A 115 25.30 3.55 5.57
CA GLU A 115 23.97 3.54 4.89
C GLU A 115 23.10 2.33 5.28
N GLU A 116 23.58 1.09 5.08
CA GLU A 116 22.70 -0.10 5.18
C GLU A 116 22.20 -0.38 6.62
N LYS A 117 22.95 -0.02 7.66
CA LYS A 117 22.61 -0.38 9.05
C LYS A 117 22.03 0.76 9.87
N HIS A 118 22.48 2.00 9.66
CA HIS A 118 22.11 3.11 10.53
C HIS A 118 20.77 3.72 10.11
N GLU A 119 20.54 3.86 8.81
CA GLU A 119 19.34 4.52 8.30
C GLU A 119 18.08 3.70 8.58
N ASP A 120 18.12 2.40 8.31
CA ASP A 120 16.97 1.50 8.50
C ASP A 120 16.52 1.46 9.98
N ALA A 121 17.49 1.52 10.90
CA ALA A 121 17.24 1.60 12.35
C ALA A 121 16.64 2.95 12.76
N LEU A 122 17.13 4.05 12.20
CA LEU A 122 16.60 5.38 12.45
C LEU A 122 15.16 5.51 11.92
N ILE A 123 14.89 5.03 10.71
CA ILE A 123 13.54 5.02 10.13
C ILE A 123 12.60 4.15 10.98
N ALA A 124 13.04 2.99 11.44
CA ALA A 124 12.24 2.11 12.30
C ALA A 124 11.90 2.75 13.66
N SER A 125 12.68 3.73 14.12
CA SER A 125 12.43 4.47 15.36
C SER A 125 11.39 5.59 15.23
N ILE A 126 10.97 5.93 14.00
CA ILE A 126 9.92 6.91 13.74
C ILE A 126 8.58 6.31 14.19
N ASN A 127 7.94 6.93 15.18
CA ASN A 127 6.64 6.49 15.65
C ASN A 127 5.54 7.23 14.89
N GLU A 128 4.90 6.54 13.95
CA GLU A 128 3.79 7.07 13.18
C GLU A 128 2.47 6.41 13.60
N GLU A 129 1.50 7.22 14.00
CA GLU A 129 0.19 6.73 14.46
C GLU A 129 -0.50 5.85 13.40
N ARG A 130 -0.49 6.28 12.13
CA ARG A 130 -1.11 5.53 11.04
C ARG A 130 -0.49 4.13 10.87
N LEU A 131 0.83 4.03 11.01
CA LEU A 131 1.57 2.77 10.90
C LEU A 131 1.13 1.76 11.97
N ASN A 132 0.81 2.24 13.18
CA ASN A 132 0.33 1.41 14.29
C ASN A 132 -1.02 0.75 13.99
N TYR A 133 -1.91 1.41 13.23
CA TYR A 133 -3.24 0.89 12.88
C TYR A 133 -3.30 0.23 11.50
N ILE A 134 -2.17 0.06 10.81
CA ILE A 134 -2.14 -0.69 9.53
C ILE A 134 -2.70 -2.10 9.73
N GLY A 135 -2.43 -2.76 10.87
CA GLY A 135 -2.97 -4.08 11.16
C GLY A 135 -4.50 -4.11 11.09
N SER A 136 -5.17 -3.21 11.80
CA SER A 136 -6.62 -3.07 11.82
C SER A 136 -7.20 -2.70 10.46
N MET A 137 -6.53 -1.82 9.70
CA MET A 137 -6.92 -1.52 8.31
C MET A 137 -6.81 -2.75 7.40
N VAL A 138 -5.74 -3.54 7.52
CA VAL A 138 -5.53 -4.77 6.74
C VAL A 138 -6.62 -5.77 7.03
N LEU A 139 -6.94 -5.94 8.31
CA LEU A 139 -7.97 -6.85 8.76
C LEU A 139 -9.30 -6.50 8.09
N GLY A 140 -9.75 -5.24 8.24
CA GLY A 140 -10.99 -4.73 7.66
C GLY A 140 -11.08 -4.87 6.14
N LEU A 141 -9.99 -4.52 5.44
CA LEU A 141 -9.93 -4.61 3.99
C LEU A 141 -9.96 -6.06 3.50
N ASN A 142 -9.16 -6.95 4.10
CA ASN A 142 -9.09 -8.34 3.66
C ASN A 142 -10.40 -9.09 3.88
N ASP A 143 -11.06 -8.86 5.01
CA ASP A 143 -12.35 -9.49 5.31
C ASP A 143 -13.42 -9.04 4.32
N ALA A 144 -13.53 -7.73 4.07
CA ALA A 144 -14.43 -7.18 3.06
C ALA A 144 -14.18 -7.77 1.67
N LEU A 145 -12.92 -7.84 1.24
CA LEU A 145 -12.57 -8.40 -0.06
C LEU A 145 -12.96 -9.87 -0.17
N VAL A 146 -12.67 -10.67 0.85
CA VAL A 146 -12.97 -12.12 0.84
C VAL A 146 -14.48 -12.35 0.87
N GLU A 147 -15.19 -11.77 1.84
CA GLU A 147 -16.61 -11.99 2.09
C GLU A 147 -17.48 -11.44 0.93
N LEU A 148 -17.25 -10.18 0.52
CA LEU A 148 -18.06 -9.58 -0.53
C LEU A 148 -17.74 -10.12 -1.92
N THR A 149 -16.50 -10.55 -2.22
CA THR A 149 -16.25 -11.15 -3.54
C THR A 149 -17.05 -12.43 -3.70
N GLY A 150 -17.07 -13.29 -2.67
CA GLY A 150 -17.89 -14.49 -2.66
C GLY A 150 -19.39 -14.20 -2.73
N THR A 151 -19.86 -13.23 -1.93
CA THR A 151 -21.28 -12.84 -1.88
C THR A 151 -21.75 -12.24 -3.20
N LEU A 152 -21.04 -11.25 -3.75
CA LEU A 152 -21.41 -10.59 -5.00
C LEU A 152 -21.33 -11.56 -6.19
N ALA A 153 -20.33 -12.45 -6.22
CA ALA A 153 -20.28 -13.51 -7.22
C ALA A 153 -21.51 -14.43 -7.11
N GLY A 154 -21.76 -15.00 -5.93
CA GLY A 154 -22.91 -15.89 -5.71
C GLY A 154 -24.25 -15.23 -6.06
N LEU A 155 -24.48 -14.01 -5.58
CA LEU A 155 -25.69 -13.24 -5.89
C LEU A 155 -25.80 -12.88 -7.37
N THR A 156 -24.71 -12.61 -8.07
CA THR A 156 -24.74 -12.33 -9.52
C THR A 156 -25.25 -13.51 -10.33
N PHE A 157 -24.89 -14.74 -9.94
CA PHE A 157 -25.35 -15.95 -10.64
C PHE A 157 -26.72 -16.44 -10.15
N ALA A 158 -27.06 -16.18 -8.89
CA ALA A 158 -28.37 -16.50 -8.33
C ALA A 158 -29.44 -15.51 -8.78
N LEU A 159 -29.09 -14.22 -8.91
CA LEU A 159 -30.01 -13.11 -9.18
C LEU A 159 -29.65 -12.43 -10.50
N ALA A 160 -30.56 -12.44 -11.47
CA ALA A 160 -30.35 -11.81 -12.78
C ALA A 160 -30.50 -10.27 -12.77
N ASN A 161 -30.33 -9.60 -11.62
CA ASN A 161 -30.58 -8.17 -11.48
C ASN A 161 -29.46 -7.44 -10.71
N SER A 162 -28.68 -6.62 -11.42
CA SER A 162 -27.55 -5.86 -10.86
C SER A 162 -27.92 -4.96 -9.70
N LYS A 163 -29.12 -4.36 -9.69
CA LYS A 163 -29.56 -3.46 -8.61
C LYS A 163 -29.84 -4.24 -7.33
N ILE A 164 -30.49 -5.40 -7.45
CA ILE A 164 -30.75 -6.26 -6.28
C ILE A 164 -29.41 -6.74 -5.71
N VAL A 165 -28.49 -7.20 -6.56
CA VAL A 165 -27.13 -7.59 -6.14
C VAL A 165 -26.41 -6.43 -5.44
N ALA A 166 -26.46 -5.22 -5.99
CA ALA A 166 -25.82 -4.04 -5.40
C ALA A 166 -26.41 -3.69 -4.03
N PHE A 167 -27.74 -3.65 -3.88
CA PHE A 167 -28.37 -3.32 -2.60
C PHE A 167 -28.17 -4.42 -1.56
N SER A 168 -28.27 -5.69 -1.94
CA SER A 168 -27.96 -6.81 -1.05
C SER A 168 -26.51 -6.76 -0.58
N GLY A 169 -25.56 -6.53 -1.51
CA GLY A 169 -24.14 -6.38 -1.18
C GLY A 169 -23.87 -5.18 -0.28
N LEU A 170 -24.59 -4.07 -0.46
CA LEU A 170 -24.41 -2.86 0.35
C LEU A 170 -24.91 -3.07 1.78
N ILE A 171 -26.10 -3.64 1.93
CA ILE A 171 -26.69 -3.92 3.24
C ILE A 171 -25.82 -4.92 4.00
N THR A 172 -25.45 -6.04 3.37
CA THR A 172 -24.59 -7.06 3.98
C THR A 172 -23.21 -6.48 4.30
N GLY A 173 -22.58 -5.76 3.37
CA GLY A 173 -21.25 -5.20 3.57
C GLY A 173 -21.18 -4.15 4.68
N ILE A 174 -22.18 -3.27 4.79
CA ILE A 174 -22.24 -2.28 5.89
C ILE A 174 -22.49 -2.97 7.23
N ALA A 175 -23.39 -3.96 7.28
CA ALA A 175 -23.65 -4.72 8.51
C ALA A 175 -22.40 -5.48 8.97
N ALA A 176 -21.71 -6.16 8.05
CA ALA A 176 -20.45 -6.86 8.30
C ALA A 176 -19.37 -5.89 8.78
N SER A 177 -19.26 -4.69 8.17
CA SER A 177 -18.31 -3.67 8.63
C SER A 177 -18.53 -3.26 10.09
N PHE A 178 -19.77 -3.01 10.51
CA PHE A 178 -20.06 -2.67 11.90
C PHE A 178 -19.78 -3.84 12.85
N SER A 179 -20.10 -5.06 12.44
CA SER A 179 -19.79 -6.29 13.19
C SER A 179 -18.27 -6.43 13.40
N MET A 180 -17.49 -6.25 12.34
CA MET A 180 -16.05 -6.38 12.38
C MET A 180 -15.39 -5.25 13.19
N ALA A 181 -15.83 -4.01 13.02
CA ALA A 181 -15.36 -2.88 13.84
C ALA A 181 -15.66 -3.11 15.33
N SER A 182 -16.84 -3.63 15.66
CA SER A 182 -17.21 -3.97 17.04
C SER A 182 -16.35 -5.10 17.60
N SER A 183 -16.04 -6.11 16.77
CA SER A 183 -15.18 -7.23 17.13
C SER A 183 -13.75 -6.77 17.41
N GLU A 184 -13.19 -5.91 16.55
CA GLU A 184 -11.86 -5.30 16.76
C GLU A 184 -11.82 -4.43 18.03
N TYR A 185 -12.88 -3.67 18.30
CA TYR A 185 -13.00 -2.88 19.54
C TYR A 185 -12.91 -3.78 20.77
N LEU A 186 -13.72 -4.84 20.80
CA LEU A 186 -13.79 -5.77 21.93
C LEU A 186 -12.46 -6.52 22.11
N SER A 187 -11.86 -7.03 21.03
CA SER A 187 -10.56 -7.73 21.07
C SER A 187 -9.47 -6.82 21.61
N THR A 188 -9.32 -5.61 21.05
CA THR A 188 -8.28 -4.65 21.47
C THR A 188 -8.48 -4.22 22.94
N LYS A 189 -9.73 -4.12 23.40
CA LYS A 189 -10.06 -3.79 24.79
C LYS A 189 -9.69 -4.93 25.74
N GLN A 190 -9.95 -6.18 25.36
CA GLN A 190 -9.60 -7.37 26.14
C GLN A 190 -8.08 -7.57 26.25
N GLU A 191 -7.33 -7.21 25.22
CA GLU A 191 -5.86 -7.20 25.22
C GLU A 191 -5.23 -6.09 26.10
N GLY A 192 -6.05 -5.34 26.85
CA GLY A 192 -5.59 -4.28 27.76
C GLY A 192 -5.34 -2.93 27.09
N ASN A 193 -5.46 -2.83 25.76
CA ASN A 193 -5.16 -1.63 24.97
C ASN A 193 -6.37 -0.66 24.86
N HIS A 194 -6.98 -0.32 25.99
CA HIS A 194 -8.23 0.47 26.08
C HIS A 194 -8.19 1.79 25.31
N SER A 195 -7.06 2.51 25.32
CA SER A 195 -6.91 3.81 24.66
C SER A 195 -6.85 3.71 23.12
N LYS A 196 -6.51 2.53 22.59
CA LYS A 196 -6.39 2.27 21.15
C LYS A 196 -7.62 1.60 20.55
N ALA A 197 -8.41 0.89 21.37
CA ALA A 197 -9.55 0.09 20.92
C ALA A 197 -10.53 0.84 20.00
N LEU A 198 -10.93 2.06 20.37
CA LEU A 198 -11.85 2.86 19.55
C LEU A 198 -11.24 3.24 18.19
N LYS A 199 -9.94 3.58 18.17
CA LYS A 199 -9.24 3.94 16.94
C LYS A 199 -9.05 2.72 16.04
N SER A 200 -8.62 1.57 16.57
CA SER A 200 -8.50 0.32 15.83
C SER A 200 -9.81 -0.09 15.17
N ALA A 201 -10.91 -0.03 15.92
CA ALA A 201 -12.25 -0.29 15.42
C ALA A 201 -12.66 0.65 14.29
N LEU A 202 -12.41 1.96 14.46
CA LEU A 202 -12.72 2.96 13.44
C LEU A 202 -11.93 2.73 12.15
N TYR A 203 -10.61 2.49 12.26
CA TYR A 203 -9.76 2.19 11.09
C TYR A 203 -10.22 0.92 10.36
N THR A 204 -10.61 -0.12 11.10
CA THR A 204 -11.17 -1.37 10.54
C THR A 204 -12.47 -1.10 9.80
N GLY A 205 -13.43 -0.45 10.45
CA GLY A 205 -14.75 -0.16 9.88
C GLY A 205 -14.67 0.76 8.65
N VAL A 206 -13.88 1.82 8.71
CA VAL A 206 -13.71 2.75 7.57
C VAL A 206 -13.04 2.04 6.39
N ALA A 207 -11.98 1.26 6.61
CA ALA A 207 -11.33 0.48 5.56
C ALA A 207 -12.31 -0.50 4.90
N TYR A 208 -13.15 -1.15 5.71
CA TYR A 208 -14.19 -2.06 5.24
C TYR A 208 -15.22 -1.32 4.38
N ILE A 209 -15.84 -0.24 4.88
CA ILE A 209 -16.88 0.52 4.16
C ILE A 209 -16.35 1.05 2.82
N ILE A 210 -15.14 1.60 2.79
CA ILE A 210 -14.53 2.07 1.54
C ILE A 210 -14.42 0.92 0.53
N THR A 211 -13.97 -0.24 0.99
CA THR A 211 -13.85 -1.45 0.16
C THR A 211 -15.22 -1.89 -0.39
N VAL A 212 -16.24 -1.93 0.47
CA VAL A 212 -17.64 -2.25 0.09
C VAL A 212 -18.14 -1.30 -1.00
N ILE A 213 -17.97 0.01 -0.81
CA ILE A 213 -18.42 1.01 -1.79
C ILE A 213 -17.70 0.81 -3.12
N CYS A 214 -16.38 0.64 -3.10
CA CYS A 214 -15.58 0.42 -4.32
C CYS A 214 -16.02 -0.85 -5.07
N MET A 215 -16.37 -1.93 -4.37
CA MET A 215 -16.79 -3.20 -4.97
C MET A 215 -18.20 -3.17 -5.54
N ILE A 216 -19.09 -2.37 -4.96
CA ILE A 216 -20.50 -2.26 -5.37
C ILE A 216 -20.68 -1.25 -6.51
N LEU A 217 -19.83 -0.23 -6.57
CA LEU A 217 -19.94 0.84 -7.55
C LEU A 217 -20.08 0.34 -9.00
N PRO A 218 -19.36 -0.71 -9.47
CA PRO A 218 -19.57 -1.27 -10.80
C PRO A 218 -20.99 -1.75 -11.06
N PHE A 219 -21.66 -2.38 -10.08
CA PHE A 219 -23.05 -2.85 -10.22
C PHE A 219 -24.08 -1.71 -10.29
N LEU A 220 -23.71 -0.52 -9.80
CA LEU A 220 -24.55 0.68 -9.87
C LEU A 220 -24.29 1.51 -11.14
N LEU A 221 -23.05 1.56 -11.61
CA LEU A 221 -22.64 2.39 -12.74
C LEU A 221 -22.82 1.71 -14.10
N VAL A 222 -22.68 0.39 -14.18
CA VAL A 222 -22.88 -0.33 -15.44
C VAL A 222 -24.39 -0.32 -15.78
N PRO A 223 -24.78 0.21 -16.95
CA PRO A 223 -26.18 0.24 -17.37
C PRO A 223 -26.81 -1.15 -17.35
N ALA A 224 -27.97 -1.27 -16.69
CA ALA A 224 -28.71 -2.53 -16.63
C ALA A 224 -29.38 -2.86 -17.97
N ASN A 225 -29.52 -4.15 -18.27
CA ASN A 225 -30.26 -4.69 -19.42
C ASN A 225 -29.62 -4.38 -20.79
N ILE A 226 -28.31 -4.13 -20.81
CA ILE A 226 -27.52 -4.01 -22.05
C ILE A 226 -26.65 -5.26 -22.18
N THR A 227 -26.65 -5.84 -23.37
CA THR A 227 -25.69 -6.89 -23.75
C THR A 227 -24.53 -6.24 -24.46
N TYR A 228 -23.31 -6.48 -23.97
CA TYR A 228 -22.09 -5.98 -24.58
C TYR A 228 -21.49 -7.06 -25.47
N ASN A 229 -21.11 -6.68 -26.70
CA ASN A 229 -20.33 -7.56 -27.56
C ASN A 229 -18.84 -7.25 -27.36
N ILE A 230 -18.13 -8.16 -26.70
CA ILE A 230 -16.70 -8.02 -26.39
C ILE A 230 -16.00 -9.26 -26.95
N PHE A 231 -15.05 -9.08 -27.87
CA PHE A 231 -14.34 -10.18 -28.53
C PHE A 231 -15.28 -11.25 -29.15
N SER A 232 -16.39 -10.82 -29.76
CA SER A 232 -17.41 -11.70 -30.35
C SER A 232 -18.19 -12.57 -29.35
N LEU A 233 -18.10 -12.28 -28.05
CA LEU A 233 -18.93 -12.87 -27.00
C LEU A 233 -20.00 -11.88 -26.54
N GLU A 234 -21.24 -12.36 -26.39
CA GLU A 234 -22.34 -11.60 -25.82
C GLU A 234 -22.33 -11.73 -24.29
N ILE A 235 -22.04 -10.63 -23.61
CA ILE A 235 -21.91 -10.59 -22.15
C ILE A 235 -23.01 -9.69 -21.60
N SER A 236 -23.86 -10.26 -20.73
CA SER A 236 -24.87 -9.48 -20.00
C SER A 236 -24.20 -8.46 -19.07
N SER A 237 -24.81 -7.28 -18.94
CA SER A 237 -24.32 -6.17 -18.10
C SER A 237 -23.92 -6.58 -16.68
N ILE A 238 -24.61 -7.56 -16.09
CA ILE A 238 -24.33 -8.04 -14.73
C ILE A 238 -22.98 -8.76 -14.63
N TYR A 239 -22.62 -9.56 -15.63
CA TYR A 239 -21.35 -10.27 -15.67
C TYR A 239 -20.18 -9.32 -15.98
N LEU A 240 -20.43 -8.26 -16.77
CA LEU A 240 -19.46 -7.20 -16.96
C LEU A 240 -19.21 -6.43 -15.65
N ALA A 241 -20.26 -6.11 -14.88
CA ALA A 241 -20.12 -5.48 -13.57
C ALA A 241 -19.30 -6.34 -12.61
N LEU A 242 -19.57 -7.65 -12.56
CA LEU A 242 -18.78 -8.59 -11.75
C LEU A 242 -17.30 -8.63 -12.18
N ALA A 243 -17.02 -8.68 -13.49
CA ALA A 243 -15.65 -8.67 -13.99
C ALA A 243 -14.90 -7.37 -13.61
N ILE A 244 -15.56 -6.21 -13.70
CA ILE A 244 -15.01 -4.93 -13.24
C ILE A 244 -14.77 -4.97 -11.72
N THR A 245 -15.71 -5.49 -10.92
CA THR A 245 -15.54 -5.64 -9.47
C THR A 245 -14.33 -6.52 -9.14
N ILE A 246 -14.11 -7.64 -9.83
CA ILE A 246 -12.90 -8.47 -9.65
C ILE A 246 -11.64 -7.68 -9.99
N GLY A 247 -11.67 -6.88 -11.07
CA GLY A 247 -10.57 -5.95 -11.39
C GLY A 247 -10.29 -4.94 -10.27
N VAL A 248 -11.34 -4.35 -9.70
CA VAL A 248 -11.25 -3.43 -8.54
C VAL A 248 -10.65 -4.15 -7.33
N VAL A 249 -11.09 -5.38 -7.02
CA VAL A 249 -10.54 -6.21 -5.94
C VAL A 249 -9.03 -6.41 -6.12
N ILE A 250 -8.59 -6.81 -7.32
CA ILE A 250 -7.17 -7.00 -7.61
C ILE A 250 -6.39 -5.69 -7.45
N LEU A 251 -6.94 -4.55 -7.90
CA LEU A 251 -6.31 -3.24 -7.74
C LEU A 251 -6.21 -2.81 -6.27
N ILE A 252 -7.24 -3.06 -5.47
CA ILE A 252 -7.23 -2.80 -4.02
C ILE A 252 -6.14 -3.65 -3.35
N ILE A 253 -6.10 -4.96 -3.64
CA ILE A 253 -5.06 -5.87 -3.12
C ILE A 253 -3.69 -5.36 -3.54
N LEU A 254 -3.48 -5.02 -4.81
CA LEU A 254 -2.20 -4.53 -5.33
C LEU A 254 -1.74 -3.25 -4.60
N GLY A 255 -2.61 -2.24 -4.55
CA GLY A 255 -2.30 -0.94 -3.94
C GLY A 255 -2.01 -1.06 -2.45
N PHE A 256 -2.81 -1.85 -1.74
CA PHE A 256 -2.66 -2.01 -0.30
C PHE A 256 -1.48 -2.91 0.07
N THR A 257 -1.25 -4.00 -0.68
CA THR A 257 -0.05 -4.83 -0.53
C THR A 257 1.20 -4.00 -0.77
N PHE A 258 1.20 -3.17 -1.80
CA PHE A 258 2.30 -2.27 -2.09
C PHE A 258 2.54 -1.31 -0.93
N TYR A 259 1.48 -0.67 -0.43
CA TYR A 259 1.55 0.22 0.72
C TYR A 259 2.22 -0.43 1.93
N ILE A 260 1.73 -1.60 2.36
CA ILE A 260 2.30 -2.30 3.52
C ILE A 260 3.73 -2.76 3.26
N SER A 261 4.01 -3.26 2.06
CA SER A 261 5.32 -3.80 1.72
C SER A 261 6.40 -2.73 1.78
N VAL A 262 6.07 -1.51 1.36
CA VAL A 262 6.96 -0.35 1.52
C VAL A 262 7.00 0.10 2.97
N ALA A 263 5.84 0.37 3.59
CA ALA A 263 5.77 0.92 4.94
C ALA A 263 6.43 0.02 6.00
N LYS A 264 6.36 -1.30 5.84
CA LYS A 264 6.93 -2.30 6.77
C LYS A 264 8.19 -2.99 6.26
N ASN A 265 8.72 -2.62 5.08
CA ASN A 265 9.87 -3.27 4.43
C ASN A 265 9.70 -4.80 4.33
N LEU A 266 8.60 -5.22 3.69
CA LEU A 266 8.21 -6.63 3.56
C LEU A 266 8.21 -7.07 2.10
N ASN A 267 8.29 -8.39 1.89
CA ASN A 267 8.29 -8.98 0.56
C ASN A 267 6.92 -8.85 -0.14
N PHE A 268 6.84 -7.91 -1.09
CA PHE A 268 5.63 -7.63 -1.87
C PHE A 268 5.07 -8.85 -2.60
N LYS A 269 5.91 -9.55 -3.38
CA LYS A 269 5.44 -10.67 -4.22
C LYS A 269 4.77 -11.77 -3.41
N LYS A 270 5.38 -12.16 -2.29
CA LYS A 270 4.86 -13.21 -1.41
C LYS A 270 3.48 -12.82 -0.87
N ARG A 271 3.37 -11.63 -0.29
CA ARG A 271 2.12 -11.13 0.29
C ARG A 271 1.01 -10.91 -0.74
N PHE A 272 1.37 -10.42 -1.92
CA PHE A 272 0.42 -10.21 -2.99
C PHE A 272 -0.23 -11.52 -3.42
N TRP A 273 0.59 -12.56 -3.64
CA TRP A 273 0.08 -13.87 -4.00
C TRP A 273 -0.72 -14.54 -2.88
N GLU A 274 -0.28 -14.41 -1.63
CA GLU A 274 -1.05 -14.89 -0.47
C GLU A 274 -2.46 -14.28 -0.45
N MET A 275 -2.58 -12.95 -0.58
CA MET A 275 -3.88 -12.27 -0.58
C MET A 275 -4.73 -12.61 -1.79
N ILE A 276 -4.15 -12.64 -3.00
CA ILE A 276 -4.87 -13.02 -4.23
C ILE A 276 -5.45 -14.43 -4.10
N VAL A 277 -4.65 -15.39 -3.65
CA VAL A 277 -5.07 -16.80 -3.55
C VAL A 277 -6.17 -16.97 -2.50
N ILE A 278 -6.06 -16.31 -1.35
CA ILE A 278 -7.09 -16.38 -0.31
C ILE A 278 -8.39 -15.72 -0.81
N SER A 279 -8.34 -14.49 -1.31
CA SER A 279 -9.53 -13.75 -1.72
C SER A 279 -10.24 -14.39 -2.92
N LEU A 280 -9.50 -14.76 -3.97
CA LEU A 280 -10.11 -15.40 -5.14
C LEU A 280 -10.48 -16.87 -4.87
N GLY A 281 -9.70 -17.58 -4.04
CA GLY A 281 -10.01 -18.96 -3.66
C GLY A 281 -11.33 -19.07 -2.91
N VAL A 282 -11.58 -18.18 -1.94
CA VAL A 282 -12.87 -18.13 -1.24
C VAL A 282 -14.00 -17.72 -2.19
N ALA A 283 -13.77 -16.78 -3.11
CA ALA A 283 -14.79 -16.41 -4.09
C ALA A 283 -15.21 -17.59 -4.97
N VAL A 284 -14.27 -18.42 -5.43
CA VAL A 284 -14.56 -19.64 -6.20
C VAL A 284 -15.35 -20.64 -5.37
N LEU A 285 -14.98 -20.87 -4.10
CA LEU A 285 -15.73 -21.76 -3.21
C LEU A 285 -17.16 -21.26 -2.97
N SER A 286 -17.33 -19.97 -2.68
CA SER A 286 -18.65 -19.35 -2.49
C SER A 286 -19.49 -19.40 -3.76
N PHE A 287 -18.86 -19.27 -4.94
CA PHE A 287 -19.54 -19.47 -6.22
C PHE A 287 -20.07 -20.91 -6.36
N ILE A 288 -19.25 -21.92 -6.06
CA ILE A 288 -19.67 -23.33 -6.09
C ILE A 288 -20.86 -23.55 -5.16
N ILE A 289 -20.81 -23.01 -3.94
CA ILE A 289 -21.91 -23.11 -2.97
C ILE A 289 -23.17 -22.43 -3.50
N GLY A 290 -23.07 -21.21 -4.02
CA GLY A 290 -24.22 -20.49 -4.59
C GLY A 290 -24.86 -21.22 -5.76
N TYR A 291 -24.04 -21.83 -6.62
CA TYR A 291 -24.50 -22.66 -7.73
C TYR A 291 -25.21 -23.94 -7.24
N LEU A 292 -24.66 -24.64 -6.24
CA LEU A 292 -25.29 -25.82 -5.64
C LEU A 292 -26.64 -25.48 -5.00
N VAL A 293 -26.74 -24.35 -4.30
CA VAL A 293 -28.01 -23.87 -3.72
C VAL A 293 -29.04 -23.63 -4.82
N LYS A 294 -28.66 -23.01 -5.95
CA LYS A 294 -29.56 -22.80 -7.08
C LYS A 294 -30.13 -24.11 -7.63
N ILE A 295 -29.29 -25.13 -7.80
CA ILE A 295 -29.70 -26.46 -8.28
C ILE A 295 -30.62 -27.14 -7.26
N ILE A 296 -30.22 -27.19 -5.99
CA ILE A 296 -30.94 -27.93 -4.95
C ILE A 296 -32.34 -27.35 -4.69
N PHE A 297 -32.45 -26.02 -4.65
CA PHE A 297 -33.70 -25.34 -4.35
C PHE A 297 -34.52 -24.98 -5.60
N ASN A 298 -34.05 -25.38 -6.79
CA ASN A 298 -34.69 -25.13 -8.09
C ASN A 298 -35.14 -23.67 -8.25
N ILE A 299 -34.26 -22.74 -7.87
CA ILE A 299 -34.51 -21.30 -7.93
C ILE A 299 -34.40 -20.88 -9.40
N ASP A 300 -35.52 -20.94 -10.11
CA ASP A 300 -35.71 -20.33 -11.42
C ASP A 300 -36.09 -18.86 -11.21
N VAL A 301 -35.17 -17.95 -11.54
CA VAL A 301 -35.39 -16.50 -11.60
C VAL A 301 -35.08 -16.03 -13.01
#